data_AF-A0A0W0FZ19-F1
#
_entry.id   AF-A0A0W0FZ19-F1
#
_cell.length_a   1.000
_cell.length_b   1.000
_cell.length_c   1.000
_cell.angle_alpha   90.00
_cell.angle_beta   90.00
_cell.angle_gamma   90.00
#
_symmetry.space_group_name_H-M   'P 1'
#
loop_
_entity.id
_entity.type
_entity.pdbx_description
1 polymer ?
#
loop_
_entity_poly.entity_id
_entity_poly.type
_entity_poly.pdbx_seq_one_letter_code
_entity_poly.pdbx_strand_id
1 'polypeptide(L)'
;MFNLWAEKTVPTAKILDWISSLPYQEYHNHHKRDVLQGTGSWLLEDQVYMDWKNSNNSSLLWLHGIPGAGKSKLVSIVVEDLQQSFQDDVHSRLAFFYCSRDTAEPERSQPNHVIASLARQLSSTPSKEQANT
;
A
#
# COMPACT_ATOMS: atom_id res chain seq x y z
N MET A 1 -23.00 -44.70 5.95
CA MET A 1 -23.57 -43.63 5.12
C MET A 1 -22.60 -42.45 5.23
N PHE A 2 -21.88 -42.15 4.15
CA PHE A 2 -20.69 -41.28 4.16
C PHE A 2 -21.07 -39.79 4.22
N ASN A 3 -20.49 -39.07 5.17
CA ASN A 3 -20.52 -37.59 5.20
C ASN A 3 -19.58 -37.05 4.11
N LEU A 4 -20.15 -36.69 2.95
CA LEU A 4 -19.42 -36.17 1.78
C LEU A 4 -19.49 -34.64 1.61
N TRP A 5 -19.87 -33.90 2.66
CA TRP A 5 -20.02 -32.43 2.61
C TRP A 5 -19.12 -31.70 3.62
N ALA A 6 -17.86 -32.12 3.73
CA ALA A 6 -16.85 -31.21 4.28
C ALA A 6 -16.51 -30.20 3.17
N GLU A 7 -17.16 -29.03 3.19
CA GLU A 7 -16.75 -27.89 2.36
C GLU A 7 -15.27 -27.63 2.59
N LYS A 8 -14.45 -27.88 1.57
CA LYS A 8 -13.04 -27.49 1.59
C LYS A 8 -12.99 -25.98 1.41
N THR A 9 -13.11 -25.23 2.49
CA THR A 9 -12.86 -23.79 2.46
C THR A 9 -11.38 -23.58 2.09
N VAL A 10 -11.12 -22.94 0.95
CA VAL A 10 -9.76 -22.53 0.59
C VAL A 10 -9.33 -21.48 1.62
N PRO A 11 -8.17 -21.62 2.30
CA PRO A 11 -7.69 -20.61 3.22
C PRO A 11 -7.59 -19.25 2.53
N THR A 12 -8.10 -18.18 3.16
CA THR A 12 -8.08 -16.81 2.61
C THR A 12 -6.71 -16.40 2.10
N ALA A 13 -5.64 -16.83 2.77
CA ALA A 13 -4.26 -16.60 2.34
C ALA A 13 -3.96 -17.15 0.92
N LYS A 14 -4.47 -18.35 0.57
CA LYS A 14 -4.28 -18.91 -0.78
C LYS A 14 -5.01 -18.12 -1.85
N ILE A 15 -6.18 -17.56 -1.53
CA ILE A 15 -6.93 -16.70 -2.45
C ILE A 15 -6.17 -15.38 -2.65
N LEU A 16 -5.68 -14.77 -1.57
CA LEU A 16 -4.88 -13.53 -1.64
C LEU A 16 -3.58 -13.74 -2.42
N ASP A 17 -2.89 -14.87 -2.23
CA ASP A 17 -1.70 -15.23 -3.00
C ASP A 17 -2.01 -15.47 -4.47
N TRP A 18 -3.15 -16.08 -4.79
CA TRP A 18 -3.61 -16.23 -6.17
C TRP A 18 -3.90 -14.89 -6.85
N ILE A 19 -4.45 -13.91 -6.12
CA ILE A 19 -4.71 -12.57 -6.65
C ILE A 19 -3.39 -11.90 -7.05
N SER A 20 -2.40 -11.86 -6.16
CA SER A 20 -1.09 -11.28 -6.46
C SER A 20 -0.05 -11.78 -5.49
N SER A 21 1.09 -12.27 -5.95
CA SER A 21 2.21 -12.68 -5.07
C SER A 21 3.25 -11.58 -4.85
N LEU A 22 2.98 -10.33 -5.26
CA LEU A 22 3.99 -9.27 -5.24
C LEU A 22 4.30 -8.83 -3.80
N PRO A 23 5.59 -8.70 -3.44
CA PRO A 23 6.00 -8.29 -2.11
C PRO A 23 5.90 -6.75 -1.95
N TYR A 24 4.68 -6.20 -2.05
CA TYR A 24 4.44 -4.75 -2.03
C TYR A 24 4.98 -4.05 -0.78
N GLN A 25 4.98 -4.74 0.37
CA GLN A 25 5.57 -4.23 1.61
C GLN A 25 7.10 -4.12 1.52
N GLU A 26 7.77 -5.05 0.86
CA GLU A 26 9.22 -4.97 0.68
C GLU A 26 9.61 -3.79 -0.22
N TYR A 27 8.82 -3.52 -1.27
CA TYR A 27 8.99 -2.33 -2.10
C TYR A 27 8.81 -1.04 -1.31
N HIS A 28 7.79 -0.98 -0.46
CA HIS A 28 7.60 0.14 0.44
C HIS A 28 8.78 0.30 1.40
N ASN A 29 9.20 -0.78 2.07
CA ASN A 29 10.33 -0.77 2.98
C ASN A 29 11.63 -0.33 2.31
N HIS A 30 11.86 -0.72 1.05
CA HIS A 30 12.99 -0.25 0.26
C HIS A 30 12.96 1.27 0.05
N HIS A 31 11.80 1.83 -0.30
CA HIS A 31 11.66 3.27 -0.47
C HIS A 31 11.68 4.02 0.86
N LYS A 32 11.15 3.47 1.94
CA LYS A 32 11.17 4.05 3.30
C LYS A 32 12.56 4.04 3.93
N ARG A 33 13.40 3.03 3.60
CA ARG A 33 14.75 2.91 4.15
C ARG A 33 15.52 4.22 3.99
N ASP A 34 16.36 4.58 4.95
CA ASP A 34 17.21 5.78 4.86
C ASP A 34 16.45 7.13 4.80
N VAL A 35 15.13 7.15 4.99
CA VAL A 35 14.40 8.40 5.24
C VAL A 35 14.80 8.89 6.63
N LEU A 36 15.53 10.01 6.68
CA LEU A 36 15.95 10.63 7.93
C LEU A 36 14.77 11.33 8.60
N GLN A 37 14.78 11.39 9.93
CA GLN A 37 13.79 12.13 10.71
C GLN A 37 13.66 13.58 10.19
N GLY A 38 12.42 14.04 10.00
CA GLY A 38 12.12 15.38 9.47
C GLY A 38 12.18 15.49 7.93
N THR A 39 12.69 14.48 7.23
CA THR A 39 12.67 14.48 5.76
C THR A 39 11.23 14.48 5.27
N GLY A 40 10.89 15.42 4.40
CA GLY A 40 9.57 15.48 3.77
C GLY A 40 8.43 15.90 4.70
N SER A 41 8.70 16.32 5.94
CA SER A 41 7.67 16.85 6.85
C SER A 41 6.89 18.02 6.26
N TRP A 42 7.56 18.85 5.46
CA TRP A 42 6.92 19.96 4.74
C TRP A 42 5.73 19.51 3.89
N LEU A 43 5.74 18.29 3.35
CA LEU A 43 4.65 17.77 2.53
C LEU A 43 3.43 17.42 3.40
N LEU A 44 3.66 16.90 4.60
CA LEU A 44 2.58 16.55 5.53
C LEU A 44 1.93 17.79 6.15
N GLU A 45 2.68 18.89 6.21
CA GLU A 45 2.25 20.20 6.67
C GLU A 45 1.66 21.07 5.55
N ASP A 46 1.76 20.63 4.30
CA ASP A 46 1.24 21.37 3.14
C ASP A 46 -0.29 21.33 3.10
N GLN A 47 -0.92 22.48 2.86
CA GLN A 47 -2.37 22.59 2.86
C GLN A 47 -3.02 21.73 1.77
N VAL A 48 -2.39 21.60 0.59
CA VAL A 48 -2.90 20.77 -0.50
C VAL A 48 -2.92 19.30 -0.09
N TYR A 49 -1.90 18.84 0.64
CA TYR A 49 -1.86 17.50 1.20
C TYR A 49 -2.95 17.29 2.25
N MET A 50 -3.07 18.21 3.20
CA MET A 50 -4.05 18.12 4.28
C MET A 50 -5.49 18.13 3.75
N ASP A 51 -5.78 18.97 2.76
CA ASP A 51 -7.10 19.03 2.12
C ASP A 51 -7.41 17.73 1.37
N TRP A 52 -6.42 17.18 0.66
CA TRP A 52 -6.57 15.88 -0.03
C TRP A 52 -6.80 14.73 0.95
N LYS A 53 -5.99 14.64 2.02
CA LYS A 53 -6.06 13.59 3.05
C LYS A 53 -7.40 13.58 3.77
N ASN A 54 -7.95 14.75 4.09
CA ASN A 54 -9.19 14.89 4.88
C ASN A 54 -10.45 15.00 4.01
N SER A 55 -10.33 14.90 2.69
CA SER A 55 -11.48 14.97 1.78
C SER A 55 -12.35 13.72 1.87
N ASN A 56 -13.65 13.90 2.09
CA ASN A 56 -14.65 12.84 1.96
C ASN A 56 -15.00 12.50 0.49
N ASN A 57 -14.48 13.29 -0.45
CA ASN A 57 -14.67 13.07 -1.89
C ASN A 57 -13.43 12.41 -2.51
N SER A 58 -13.65 11.61 -3.55
CA SER A 58 -12.57 11.10 -4.40
C SER A 58 -11.78 12.25 -5.02
N SER A 59 -10.47 12.28 -4.78
CA SER A 59 -9.57 13.34 -5.22
C SER A 59 -8.17 12.80 -5.54
N LEU A 60 -7.43 13.55 -6.34
CA LEU A 60 -6.09 13.17 -6.81
C LEU A 60 -5.06 14.20 -6.34
N LEU A 61 -4.10 13.75 -5.53
CA LEU A 61 -2.88 14.51 -5.23
C LEU A 61 -1.77 14.11 -6.20
N TRP A 62 -1.24 15.08 -6.94
CA TRP A 62 -0.20 14.84 -7.92
C TRP A 62 1.13 15.46 -7.49
N LEU A 63 2.09 14.62 -7.08
CA LEU A 63 3.45 15.04 -6.75
C LEU A 63 4.34 14.97 -8.00
N HIS A 64 4.65 16.13 -8.60
CA HIS A 64 5.55 16.22 -9.76
C HIS A 64 6.93 16.79 -9.41
N GLY A 65 7.92 16.45 -10.24
CA GLY A 65 9.29 16.93 -10.07
C GLY A 65 10.26 16.17 -10.96
N ILE A 66 11.50 16.68 -11.07
CA ILE A 66 12.54 16.07 -11.90
C ILE A 66 12.88 14.63 -11.47
N PRO A 67 13.40 13.78 -12.36
CA PRO A 67 13.97 12.48 -11.97
C PRO A 67 15.00 12.65 -10.85
N GLY A 68 15.02 11.73 -9.88
CA GLY A 68 15.93 11.80 -8.73
C GLY A 68 15.53 12.78 -7.61
N ALA A 69 14.48 13.59 -7.76
CA ALA A 69 14.02 14.54 -6.72
C ALA A 69 13.45 13.90 -5.43
N GLY A 70 13.60 12.59 -5.23
CA GLY A 70 13.12 11.93 -4.01
C GLY A 70 11.61 11.67 -3.94
N LYS A 71 10.86 11.83 -5.04
CA LYS A 71 9.39 11.62 -5.05
C LYS A 71 8.94 10.29 -4.43
N SER A 72 9.61 9.17 -4.76
CA SER A 72 9.26 7.87 -4.19
C SER A 72 9.52 7.78 -2.68
N LYS A 73 10.51 8.53 -2.15
CA LYS A 73 10.76 8.68 -0.71
C LYS A 73 9.62 9.46 -0.06
N LEU A 74 9.19 10.58 -0.69
CA LEU A 74 8.04 11.35 -0.23
C LEU A 74 6.75 10.52 -0.22
N VAL A 75 6.52 9.69 -1.25
CA VAL A 75 5.38 8.76 -1.27
C VAL A 75 5.46 7.74 -0.13
N SER A 76 6.65 7.24 0.24
CA SER A 76 6.77 6.38 1.41
C SER A 76 6.40 7.08 2.72
N ILE A 77 6.71 8.38 2.86
CA ILE A 77 6.30 9.18 4.02
C ILE A 77 4.77 9.35 4.05
N VAL A 78 4.14 9.62 2.91
CA VAL A 78 2.67 9.70 2.79
C VAL A 78 2.01 8.37 3.16
N VAL A 79 2.55 7.24 2.69
CA VAL A 79 2.01 5.91 3.03
C VAL A 79 2.09 5.67 4.54
N GLU A 80 3.19 6.03 5.20
CA GLU A 80 3.33 5.88 6.65
C GLU A 80 2.35 6.77 7.43
N ASP A 81 2.19 8.03 7.03
CA ASP A 81 1.22 8.95 7.65
C ASP A 81 -0.22 8.45 7.50
N LEU A 82 -0.60 7.94 6.31
CA LEU A 82 -1.92 7.36 6.08
C LEU A 82 -2.12 6.06 6.85
N GLN A 83 -1.10 5.18 6.91
CA GLN A 83 -1.16 3.97 7.72
C GLN A 83 -1.44 4.30 9.18
N GLN A 84 -0.68 5.25 9.76
CA GLN A 84 -0.88 5.71 11.15
C GLN A 84 -2.27 6.30 11.36
N SER A 85 -2.73 7.13 10.43
CA SER A 85 -4.05 7.77 10.52
C SER A 85 -5.21 6.79 10.47
N PHE A 86 -5.04 5.64 9.80
CA PHE A 86 -6.07 4.62 9.63
C PHE A 86 -5.97 3.46 10.63
N GLN A 87 -5.01 3.47 11.56
CA GLN A 87 -4.83 2.36 12.53
C GLN A 87 -6.10 2.08 13.34
N ASP A 88 -6.82 3.13 13.73
CA ASP A 88 -8.01 3.04 14.58
C ASP A 88 -9.33 3.07 13.79
N ASP A 89 -9.28 3.33 12.48
CA ASP A 89 -10.47 3.40 11.62
C ASP A 89 -10.67 2.10 10.85
N VAL A 90 -11.63 1.30 11.32
CA VAL A 90 -12.00 0.01 10.70
C VAL A 90 -12.59 0.14 9.29
N HIS A 91 -13.02 1.33 8.89
CA HIS A 91 -13.61 1.59 7.57
C HIS A 91 -12.59 2.08 6.56
N SER A 92 -11.48 2.67 7.01
CA SER A 92 -10.43 3.17 6.13
C SER A 92 -9.45 2.07 5.74
N ARG A 93 -9.22 1.92 4.44
CA ARG A 93 -8.26 0.96 3.88
C ARG A 93 -7.27 1.68 2.99
N LEU A 94 -5.98 1.38 3.17
CA LEU A 94 -4.91 1.86 2.33
C LEU A 94 -4.40 0.76 1.42
N ALA A 95 -4.22 1.07 0.14
CA ALA A 95 -3.47 0.26 -0.79
C ALA A 95 -2.52 1.15 -1.60
N PHE A 96 -1.34 0.64 -1.90
CA PHE A 96 -0.30 1.37 -2.61
C PHE A 96 0.50 0.45 -3.54
N PHE A 97 1.19 1.06 -4.49
CA PHE A 97 2.04 0.35 -5.44
C PHE A 97 3.23 1.21 -5.87
N TYR A 98 4.39 0.60 -6.03
CA TYR A 98 5.60 1.26 -6.53
C TYR A 98 5.96 0.72 -7.92
N CYS A 99 5.58 1.46 -8.95
CA CYS A 99 5.94 1.11 -10.32
C CYS A 99 7.46 1.19 -10.54
N SER A 100 8.01 0.22 -11.26
CA SER A 100 9.42 0.18 -11.65
C SER A 100 9.56 -0.15 -13.12
N ARG A 101 10.66 0.31 -13.74
CA ARG A 101 11.07 -0.07 -15.09
C ARG A 101 12.30 -0.99 -15.08
N ASP A 102 12.66 -1.50 -13.89
CA ASP A 102 13.71 -2.49 -13.75
C ASP A 102 13.33 -3.75 -14.53
N THR A 103 14.21 -4.18 -15.44
CA THR A 103 13.98 -5.38 -16.25
C THR A 103 14.08 -6.67 -15.45
N ALA A 104 14.62 -6.62 -14.23
CA ALA A 104 14.59 -7.75 -13.29
C ALA A 104 13.21 -7.95 -12.64
N GLU A 105 12.36 -6.92 -12.64
CA GLU A 105 11.01 -6.93 -12.04
C GLU A 105 9.94 -6.41 -13.03
N PRO A 106 9.78 -7.04 -14.22
CA PRO A 106 8.93 -6.54 -15.28
C PRO A 106 7.46 -6.37 -14.87
N GLU A 107 6.97 -7.21 -13.94
CA GLU A 107 5.62 -7.14 -13.38
C GLU A 107 5.30 -5.79 -12.74
N ARG A 108 6.30 -5.05 -12.24
CA ARG A 108 6.12 -3.71 -11.65
C ARG A 108 5.84 -2.62 -12.66
N SER A 109 5.85 -2.93 -13.95
CA SER A 109 5.49 -2.01 -15.04
C SER A 109 4.16 -2.36 -15.71
N GLN A 110 3.54 -3.48 -15.33
CA GLN A 110 2.40 -4.05 -16.03
C GLN A 110 1.07 -3.72 -15.32
N PRO A 111 0.07 -3.13 -16.00
CA PRO A 111 -1.17 -2.68 -15.37
C PRO A 111 -1.96 -3.77 -14.63
N ASN A 112 -1.99 -5.00 -15.16
CA ASN A 112 -2.67 -6.13 -14.53
C ASN A 112 -2.06 -6.45 -13.15
N HIS A 113 -0.74 -6.39 -13.02
CA HIS A 113 -0.04 -6.63 -11.76
C HIS A 113 -0.24 -5.50 -10.74
N VAL A 114 -0.34 -4.24 -11.20
CA VAL A 114 -0.70 -3.09 -10.36
C VAL A 114 -2.08 -3.32 -9.74
N ILE A 115 -3.10 -3.56 -10.58
CA ILE A 115 -4.49 -3.73 -10.12
C ILE A 115 -4.62 -4.97 -9.21
N ALA A 116 -3.97 -6.07 -9.59
CA ALA A 116 -3.95 -7.29 -8.78
C ALA A 116 -3.35 -7.07 -7.38
N SER A 117 -2.22 -6.37 -7.29
CA SER A 117 -1.59 -6.05 -6.00
C SER A 117 -2.49 -5.17 -5.12
N LEU A 118 -3.11 -4.14 -5.71
CA LEU A 118 -4.06 -3.28 -4.99
C LEU A 118 -5.29 -4.07 -4.53
N ALA A 119 -5.83 -4.94 -5.38
CA ALA A 119 -6.97 -5.80 -5.04
C ALA A 119 -6.65 -6.76 -3.89
N ARG A 120 -5.44 -7.36 -3.87
CA ARG A 120 -4.97 -8.18 -2.74
C ARG A 120 -4.96 -7.37 -1.45
N GLN A 121 -4.40 -6.17 -1.47
CA GLN A 121 -4.29 -5.30 -0.30
C GLN A 121 -5.67 -4.94 0.26
N LEU A 122 -6.60 -4.52 -0.60
CA LEU A 122 -7.95 -4.13 -0.20
C LEU A 122 -8.84 -5.31 0.24
N SER A 123 -8.55 -6.51 -0.28
CA SER A 123 -9.26 -7.74 0.11
C SER A 123 -8.71 -8.38 1.39
N SER A 124 -7.52 -7.97 1.84
CA SER A 124 -6.96 -8.45 3.10
C SER A 124 -7.80 -7.92 4.28
N THR A 125 -8.03 -8.74 5.30
CA THR A 125 -8.65 -8.26 6.55
C THR A 125 -7.53 -7.75 7.45
N PRO A 126 -7.69 -6.64 8.21
CA PRO A 126 -6.66 -6.18 9.11
C PRO A 126 -6.51 -7.26 10.20
N SER A 127 -5.38 -7.94 10.21
CA SER A 127 -5.01 -8.81 11.33
C SER A 127 -4.82 -7.89 12.53
N LYS A 128 -5.61 -8.06 13.61
CA LYS A 128 -5.41 -7.32 14.88
C LYS A 128 -4.10 -7.68 15.61
N GLU A 129 -3.18 -8.37 14.95
CA GLU A 129 -1.95 -8.91 15.52
C GLU A 129 -0.74 -8.20 14.94
N GLN A 130 -0.44 -7.01 15.49
CA GLN A 130 0.91 -6.43 15.51
C GLN A 130 1.04 -5.19 16.41
N ALA A 131 0.11 -4.97 17.36
CA ALA A 131 0.33 -4.09 18.49
C ALA A 131 0.93 -4.91 19.65
N ASN A 132 2.23 -5.21 19.57
CA ASN A 132 3.11 -5.52 20.71
C ASN A 132 4.49 -5.95 20.18
N THR A 133 5.40 -4.99 20.03
CA THR A 133 6.80 -5.09 20.49
C THR A 133 7.35 -3.68 20.64
#